data_AF-A0A1Q3DI42-F1
#
_entry.id   AF-A0A1Q3DI42-F1
#
_cell.length_a   1.000
_cell.length_b   1.000
_cell.length_c   1.000
_cell.angle_alpha   90.00
_cell.angle_beta   90.00
_cell.angle_gamma   90.00
#
_symmetry.space_group_name_H-M   'P 1'
#
loop_
_entity.id
_entity.type
_entity.pdbx_description
1 polymer ?
#
loop_
_entity_poly.entity_id
_entity_poly.type
_entity_poly.pdbx_seq_one_letter_code
_entity_poly.pdbx_strand_id
1 'polypeptide(L)'
;IADFDLAMILTKPADITDTSYLAEREHHAKWERSNRLCLMAMKRSIYEHLLGGLPETIEVREFFTAVGQRYQVSSNAEAGSLMSELTCMRYVGLGSVREHKLRMVYLQ
;
A
#
# COMPACT_ATOMS: atom_id res chain seq x y z
N ILE A 1 -2.57 -15.58 -16.59
CA ILE A 1 -2.47 -14.40 -15.69
C ILE A 1 -1.00 -14.34 -15.31
N ALA A 2 -0.30 -13.28 -15.65
CA ALA A 2 1.15 -13.22 -15.46
C ALA A 2 1.48 -12.99 -13.97
N ASP A 3 2.47 -13.72 -13.46
CA ASP A 3 2.94 -13.72 -12.06
C ASP A 3 3.66 -12.39 -11.70
N PHE A 4 3.01 -11.25 -11.95
CA PHE A 4 3.60 -9.92 -11.77
C PHE A 4 3.76 -9.55 -10.30
N ASP A 5 2.89 -10.06 -9.43
CA ASP A 5 2.85 -9.80 -7.99
C ASP A 5 3.51 -10.91 -7.14
N LEU A 6 4.21 -11.85 -7.79
CA LEU A 6 4.88 -12.95 -7.13
C LEU A 6 5.78 -12.50 -5.96
N ALA A 7 6.53 -11.41 -6.15
CA ALA A 7 7.41 -10.85 -5.13
C ALA A 7 6.69 -10.15 -3.97
N MET A 8 5.41 -9.83 -4.15
CA MET A 8 4.56 -9.30 -3.08
C MET A 8 3.94 -10.42 -2.25
N ILE A 9 3.66 -11.57 -2.86
CA ILE A 9 2.99 -12.71 -2.21
C ILE A 9 4.01 -13.66 -1.55
N LEU A 10 5.10 -13.98 -2.25
CA LEU A 10 6.09 -14.94 -1.79
C LEU A 10 7.27 -14.23 -1.12
N THR A 11 7.82 -14.88 -0.09
CA THR A 11 9.08 -14.46 0.54
C THR A 11 10.23 -14.55 -0.46
N LYS A 12 11.25 -13.71 -0.27
CA LYS A 12 12.48 -13.75 -1.06
C LYS A 12 13.03 -15.20 -1.11
N PRO A 13 13.23 -15.78 -2.32
CA PRO A 13 13.85 -17.09 -2.46
C PRO A 13 15.30 -17.04 -1.97
N ALA A 14 15.84 -18.20 -1.58
CA ALA A 14 17.25 -18.31 -1.22
C ALA A 14 18.13 -17.94 -2.41
N ASP A 15 19.30 -17.35 -2.11
CA ASP A 15 20.28 -17.02 -3.14
C ASP A 15 20.70 -18.29 -3.88
N ILE A 16 20.80 -18.18 -5.22
CA ILE A 16 21.17 -19.29 -6.09
C ILE A 16 22.64 -19.66 -5.81
N THR A 17 22.92 -20.96 -5.67
CA THR A 17 24.28 -21.51 -5.58
C THR A 17 24.61 -22.37 -6.81
N ASP A 18 25.87 -22.74 -7.00
CA ASP A 18 26.30 -23.60 -8.12
C ASP A 18 25.62 -24.98 -8.13
N THR A 19 25.07 -25.40 -6.99
CA THR A 19 24.33 -26.67 -6.83
C THR A 19 22.81 -26.54 -7.00
N SER A 20 22.28 -25.32 -7.20
CA SER A 20 20.84 -25.09 -7.32
C SER A 20 20.25 -25.79 -8.54
N TYR A 21 19.08 -26.40 -8.37
CA TYR A 21 18.37 -27.07 -9.46
C TYR A 21 17.79 -26.04 -10.44
N LEU A 22 17.59 -26.46 -11.70
CA LEU A 22 17.06 -25.59 -12.76
C LEU A 22 15.75 -24.88 -12.35
N ALA A 23 14.82 -25.60 -11.71
CA ALA A 23 13.56 -25.00 -11.29
C ALA A 23 13.72 -23.95 -10.17
N GLU A 24 14.71 -24.08 -9.30
CA GLU A 24 15.01 -23.07 -8.26
C GLU A 24 15.53 -21.78 -8.91
N ARG A 25 16.40 -21.93 -9.92
CA ARG A 25 16.94 -20.80 -10.69
C ARG A 25 15.84 -20.10 -11.48
N GLU A 26 14.93 -20.85 -12.09
CA GLU A 26 13.76 -20.30 -12.79
C GLU A 26 12.81 -19.58 -11.84
N HIS A 27 12.52 -20.17 -10.67
CA HIS A 27 11.68 -19.55 -9.64
C HIS A 27 12.30 -18.23 -9.15
N HIS A 28 13.59 -18.24 -8.81
CA HIS A 28 14.31 -17.03 -8.41
C HIS A 28 14.27 -15.96 -9.51
N ALA A 29 14.49 -16.32 -10.78
CA ALA A 29 14.44 -15.38 -11.89
C ALA A 29 13.03 -14.76 -12.09
N LYS A 30 11.97 -15.55 -11.91
CA LYS A 30 10.59 -15.06 -11.95
C LYS A 30 10.31 -14.09 -10.79
N TRP A 31 10.73 -14.45 -9.58
CA TRP A 31 10.60 -13.58 -8.40
C TRP A 31 11.35 -12.26 -8.58
N GLU A 32 12.60 -12.30 -9.03
CA GLU A 32 13.44 -11.11 -9.25
C GLU A 32 12.81 -10.16 -10.29
N ARG A 33 12.26 -10.73 -11.37
CA ARG A 33 11.55 -9.97 -12.40
C ARG A 33 10.29 -9.30 -11.83
N SER A 34 9.49 -10.05 -11.07
CA SER A 34 8.30 -9.51 -10.40
C SER A 34 8.67 -8.38 -9.44
N ASN A 35 9.69 -8.59 -8.61
CA ASN A 35 10.21 -7.62 -7.65
C ASN A 35 10.58 -6.30 -8.33
N ARG A 36 11.39 -6.36 -9.40
CA ARG A 36 11.81 -5.17 -10.16
C ARG A 36 10.63 -4.44 -10.80
N LEU A 37 9.69 -5.18 -11.40
CA LEU A 37 8.53 -4.59 -12.07
C LEU A 37 7.58 -3.90 -11.08
N CYS A 38 7.30 -4.54 -9.94
CA CYS A 38 6.47 -3.93 -8.90
C CYS A 38 7.14 -2.69 -8.31
N LEU A 39 8.44 -2.72 -8.03
CA LEU A 39 9.19 -1.55 -7.56
C LEU A 39 9.09 -0.37 -8.53
N MET A 40 9.27 -0.62 -9.83
CA MET A 40 9.14 0.41 -10.85
C MET A 40 7.71 0.98 -10.91
N ALA A 41 6.70 0.11 -10.83
CA ALA A 41 5.30 0.53 -10.84
C ALA A 41 4.96 1.39 -9.60
N MET A 42 5.39 0.97 -8.41
CA MET A 42 5.18 1.73 -7.18
C MET A 42 5.89 3.08 -7.22
N LYS A 43 7.18 3.11 -7.57
CA LYS A 43 7.95 4.37 -7.68
C LYS A 43 7.32 5.34 -8.68
N ARG A 44 6.79 4.83 -9.80
CA ARG A 44 6.10 5.65 -10.81
C ARG A 44 4.74 6.19 -10.34
N SER A 45 4.08 5.51 -9.41
CA SER A 45 2.80 5.95 -8.85
C SER A 45 2.92 7.03 -7.77
N ILE A 46 4.14 7.27 -7.26
CA ILE A 46 4.44 8.25 -6.22
C ILE A 46 5.07 9.49 -6.88
N TYR A 47 4.67 10.69 -6.44
CA TYR A 47 5.27 11.92 -6.93
C TYR A 47 6.77 11.99 -6.57
N GLU A 48 7.58 12.50 -7.49
CA GLU A 48 9.05 12.51 -7.36
C GLU A 48 9.55 13.16 -6.05
N HIS A 49 8.96 14.29 -5.65
CA HIS A 49 9.32 14.98 -4.40
C HIS A 49 9.00 14.16 -3.13
N LEU A 50 8.10 13.18 -3.22
CA LEU A 50 7.75 12.25 -2.14
C LEU A 50 8.68 11.01 -2.12
N LEU A 51 9.41 10.74 -3.21
CA LEU A 51 10.36 9.63 -3.25
C LEU A 51 11.62 9.91 -2.45
N GLY A 52 12.09 11.16 -2.39
CA GLY A 52 13.36 11.53 -1.76
C GLY A 52 13.44 11.24 -0.24
N GLY A 53 12.30 11.01 0.42
CA GLY A 53 12.24 10.63 1.84
C GLY A 53 12.15 9.12 2.10
N LEU A 54 12.14 8.30 1.06
CA LEU A 54 12.04 6.84 1.17
C LEU A 54 13.42 6.18 1.04
N PRO A 55 13.64 5.03 1.72
CA PRO A 55 14.88 4.27 1.56
C PRO A 55 15.03 3.73 0.15
N GLU A 56 16.26 3.68 -0.33
CA GLU A 56 16.60 2.96 -1.56
C GLU A 56 16.68 1.45 -1.25
N THR A 57 15.57 0.74 -1.47
CA THR A 57 15.51 -0.71 -1.28
C THR A 57 15.50 -1.44 -2.61
N ILE A 58 16.03 -2.66 -2.59
CA ILE A 58 16.05 -3.58 -3.73
C ILE A 58 14.84 -4.53 -3.65
N GLU A 59 14.23 -4.73 -2.48
CA GLU A 59 13.02 -5.53 -2.31
C GLU A 59 11.74 -4.67 -2.28
N VAL A 60 10.73 -5.11 -3.03
CA VAL A 60 9.43 -4.45 -3.18
C VAL A 60 8.64 -4.42 -1.87
N ARG A 61 8.70 -5.49 -1.07
CA ARG A 61 7.98 -5.56 0.22
C ARG A 61 8.53 -4.55 1.22
N GLU A 62 9.85 -4.43 1.29
CA GLU A 62 10.51 -3.42 2.14
C GLU A 62 10.13 -2.01 1.69
N PHE A 63 10.13 -1.74 0.38
CA PHE A 63 9.71 -0.45 -0.17
C PHE A 63 8.25 -0.15 0.20
N PHE A 64 7.35 -1.12 0.01
CA PHE A 64 5.93 -0.97 0.31
C PHE A 64 5.68 -0.70 1.80
N THR A 65 6.38 -1.41 2.70
CA THR A 65 6.32 -1.16 4.14
C THR A 65 6.84 0.24 4.48
N ALA A 66 7.96 0.67 3.88
CA ALA A 66 8.51 2.00 4.12
C ALA A 66 7.56 3.11 3.67
N VAL A 67 6.88 2.93 2.52
CA VAL A 67 5.83 3.85 2.05
C VAL A 67 4.69 3.92 3.07
N GLY A 68 4.18 2.78 3.54
CA GLY A 68 3.10 2.74 4.52
C GLY A 68 3.47 3.44 5.84
N GLN A 69 4.68 3.21 6.35
CA GLN A 69 5.17 3.86 7.56
C GLN A 69 5.36 5.37 7.38
N ARG A 70 5.93 5.79 6.24
CA ARG A 70 6.23 7.20 5.95
C ARG A 70 4.96 8.05 5.79
N TYR A 71 3.93 7.47 5.19
CA TYR A 71 2.67 8.15 4.85
C TYR A 71 1.49 7.68 5.70
N GLN A 72 1.77 7.09 6.87
CA GLN A 72 0.77 6.75 7.86
C GLN A 72 0.04 8.03 8.30
N VAL A 73 -1.28 8.06 8.16
CA VAL A 73 -2.09 9.18 8.67
C VAL A 73 -2.05 9.13 10.20
N SER A 74 -1.77 10.28 10.83
CA SER A 74 -1.78 10.37 12.29
C SER A 74 -3.20 10.30 12.84
N SER A 75 -3.38 9.66 14.00
CA SER A 75 -4.68 9.61 14.69
C SER A 75 -5.28 11.01 14.93
N ASN A 76 -4.46 12.02 15.17
CA ASN A 76 -4.94 13.41 15.31
C ASN A 76 -5.50 13.98 14.01
N ALA A 77 -4.87 13.68 12.87
CA ALA A 77 -5.37 14.10 11.56
C ALA A 77 -6.66 13.37 11.19
N GLU A 78 -6.76 12.07 11.52
CA GLU A 78 -8.00 11.30 11.37
C GLU A 78 -9.13 11.88 12.22
N ALA A 79 -8.87 12.11 13.52
CA ALA A 79 -9.84 12.73 14.42
C ALA A 79 -10.27 14.13 13.95
N GLY A 80 -9.32 14.94 13.45
CA GLY A 80 -9.61 16.24 12.87
C GLY A 80 -10.50 16.15 11.61
N SER A 81 -10.23 15.18 10.73
CA SER A 81 -11.04 14.92 9.53
C SER A 81 -12.46 14.50 9.92
N LEU A 82 -12.60 13.57 10.86
CA LEU A 82 -13.91 13.10 11.35
C LEU A 82 -14.70 14.24 12.00
N MET A 83 -14.04 15.05 12.84
CA MET A 83 -14.68 16.23 13.45
C MET A 83 -15.15 17.24 12.40
N SER A 84 -14.33 17.47 11.35
CA SER A 84 -14.72 18.32 10.23
C SER A 84 -15.92 17.73 9.48
N GLU A 85 -15.92 16.43 9.19
CA GLU A 85 -17.02 15.76 8.49
C GLU A 85 -18.33 15.81 9.29
N LEU A 86 -18.27 15.55 10.60
CA LEU A 86 -19.41 15.66 11.50
C LEU A 86 -19.95 17.09 11.60
N THR A 87 -19.07 18.09 11.67
CA THR A 87 -19.47 19.50 11.76
C THR A 87 -20.06 20.00 10.44
N CYS A 88 -19.56 19.50 9.31
CA CYS A 88 -20.08 19.81 7.98
C CYS A 88 -21.35 19.03 7.62
N MET A 89 -21.61 17.88 8.26
CA MET A 89 -22.85 17.12 8.06
C MET A 89 -24.05 17.89 8.59
N ARG A 90 -24.77 18.53 7.67
CA ARG A 90 -26.07 19.16 7.94
C ARG A 90 -27.21 18.31 7.40
N TYR A 91 -28.32 18.28 8.13
CA TYR A 91 -29.55 17.70 7.61
C TYR A 91 -30.08 18.56 6.43
N VAL A 92 -30.15 17.94 5.25
CA VAL A 92 -30.58 18.60 4.00
C VAL A 92 -32.05 18.34 3.65
N GLY A 93 -32.83 17.73 4.55
CA GLY A 93 -34.24 17.42 4.31
C GLY A 93 -34.49 16.21 3.39
N LEU A 94 -33.45 15.60 2.84
CA LEU A 94 -33.53 14.34 2.09
C LEU A 94 -33.44 13.15 3.06
N GLY A 95 -34.45 12.29 3.03
CA GLY A 95 -34.56 11.14 3.92
C GLY A 95 -35.02 11.50 5.33
N SER A 96 -35.12 10.49 6.19
CA SER A 96 -35.62 10.66 7.55
C SER A 96 -34.55 11.20 8.51
N VAL A 97 -34.98 11.90 9.57
CA VAL A 97 -34.10 12.31 10.68
C VAL A 97 -33.42 11.09 11.33
N ARG A 98 -34.07 9.92 11.31
CA ARG A 98 -33.49 8.66 11.80
C ARG A 98 -32.29 8.23 10.94
N GLU A 99 -32.41 8.28 9.62
CA GLU A 99 -31.30 7.98 8.70
C GLU A 99 -30.15 8.97 8.85
N HIS A 100 -30.45 10.25 9.02
CA HIS A 100 -29.43 11.26 9.26
C HIS A 100 -28.65 10.98 10.56
N LYS A 101 -29.34 10.64 11.67
CA LYS A 101 -28.68 10.25 12.92
C LYS A 101 -27.83 8.99 12.78
N LEU A 102 -28.32 7.98 12.06
CA LEU A 102 -27.56 6.74 11.83
C LEU A 102 -26.27 7.01 11.05
N ARG A 103 -26.32 7.89 10.03
CA ARG A 103 -25.13 8.30 9.29
C ARG A 103 -24.10 9.01 10.17
N MET A 104 -24.55 9.89 11.05
CA MET A 104 -23.67 10.58 12.01
C MET A 104 -22.99 9.61 12.98
N VAL A 105 -23.73 8.62 13.49
CA VAL A 105 -23.19 7.60 14.42
C VAL A 105 -22.21 6.66 13.72
N TYR A 106 -22.42 6.36 12.44
CA TYR A 106 -21.53 5.46 11.67
C TYR A 106 -20.16 6.08 11.36
N LEU A 107 -20.04 7.41 11.42
CA LEU A 107 -18.77 8.12 11.22
C LEU A 107 -17.93 8.25 12.51
N GLN A 108 -18.36 7.67 13.63
CA GLN A 108 -17.66 7.71 14.92
C GLN A 108 -17.02 6.35 15.22
#